data_AF-A0A4S4LXD5-F1
#
_entry.id   AF-A0A4S4LXD5-F1
#
_cell.length_a   1.000
_cell.length_b   1.000
_cell.length_c   1.000
_cell.angle_alpha   90.00
_cell.angle_beta   90.00
_cell.angle_gamma   90.00
#
_symmetry.space_group_name_H-M   'P 1'
#
loop_
_entity.id
_entity.type
_entity.pdbx_description
1 polymer ?
#
loop_
_entity_poly.entity_id
_entity_poly.type
_entity_poly.pdbx_seq_one_letter_code
_entity_poly.pdbx_strand_id
1 'polypeptide(L)'
;MSGSVPKLFQPIKVGRVELKHRVAMAPLTRYRADGQHVHTDLGVEYYSQRASTPGTLIVTEATFIAAKAGGYANVPAVENDAQIAAWKKITDAVHAKGSFIFVQLWALGRQANPQVLKEEGFEYIGVSDIGLQGKPAPRPLTTA
;
A
#
# COMPACT_ATOMS: atom_id res chain seq x y z
N MET A 1 -11.69 36.69 20.89
CA MET A 1 -11.36 35.41 21.56
C MET A 1 -10.46 34.62 20.63
N SER A 2 -9.14 34.65 20.84
CA SER A 2 -8.22 33.74 20.15
C SER A 2 -8.35 32.38 20.83
N GLY A 3 -9.05 31.44 20.18
CA GLY A 3 -9.10 30.06 20.65
C GLY A 3 -7.72 29.42 20.47
N SER A 4 -7.25 28.64 21.45
CA SER A 4 -6.05 27.83 21.28
C SER A 4 -6.19 26.90 20.08
N VAL A 5 -5.11 26.74 19.28
CA VAL A 5 -5.10 25.82 18.13
C VAL A 5 -5.52 24.41 18.57
N PRO A 6 -6.53 23.78 17.94
CA PRO A 6 -6.98 22.44 18.31
C PRO A 6 -5.86 21.40 18.22
N LYS A 7 -5.85 20.40 19.11
CA LYS A 7 -4.87 19.30 19.10
C LYS A 7 -4.71 18.64 17.72
N LEU A 8 -5.79 18.55 16.94
CA LEU A 8 -5.79 17.98 15.59
C LEU A 8 -4.79 18.67 14.65
N PHE A 9 -4.54 19.98 14.85
CA PHE A 9 -3.65 20.80 14.03
C PHE A 9 -2.35 21.18 14.75
N GLN A 10 -2.04 20.50 15.86
CA GLN A 10 -0.76 20.64 16.55
C GLN A 10 0.22 19.57 16.06
N PRO A 11 1.53 19.87 15.99
CA PRO A 11 2.56 18.91 15.64
C PRO A 11 2.59 17.67 16.54
N ILE A 12 3.12 16.57 16.00
CA ILE A 12 3.35 15.33 16.73
C ILE A 12 4.52 14.55 16.11
N LYS A 13 5.35 13.93 16.96
CA LYS A 13 6.39 13.00 16.51
C LYS A 13 5.80 11.60 16.35
N VAL A 14 6.03 10.97 15.19
CA VAL A 14 5.64 9.59 14.90
C VAL A 14 6.90 8.84 14.43
N GLY A 15 7.42 7.95 15.26
CA GLY A 15 8.70 7.29 14.98
C GLY A 15 9.83 8.31 14.79
N ARG A 16 10.36 8.40 13.56
CA ARG A 16 11.44 9.32 13.18
C ARG A 16 10.98 10.60 12.47
N VAL A 17 9.68 10.75 12.20
CA VAL A 17 9.14 11.91 11.47
C VAL A 17 8.40 12.86 12.41
N GLU A 18 8.45 14.15 12.09
CA GLU A 18 7.72 15.20 12.80
C GLU A 18 6.59 15.72 11.91
N LEU A 19 5.36 15.33 12.23
CA LEU A 19 4.17 15.76 11.50
C LEU A 19 3.75 17.15 11.98
N LYS A 20 3.25 18.00 11.07
CA LYS A 20 2.78 19.35 11.41
C LYS A 20 1.32 19.39 11.87
N HIS A 21 0.60 18.29 11.68
CA HIS A 21 -0.77 18.08 12.15
C HIS A 21 -1.06 16.58 12.31
N ARG A 22 -2.25 16.25 12.82
CA ARG A 22 -2.65 14.87 13.14
C ARG A 22 -3.70 14.28 12.20
N VAL A 23 -3.99 14.97 11.10
CA VAL A 23 -4.72 14.39 9.96
C VAL A 23 -3.74 13.55 9.13
N ALA A 24 -4.10 12.30 8.88
CA ALA A 24 -3.34 11.38 8.05
C ALA A 24 -4.24 10.73 7.00
N MET A 25 -3.65 10.35 5.87
CA MET A 25 -4.35 9.54 4.88
C MET A 25 -4.19 8.05 5.22
N ALA A 26 -5.32 7.39 5.45
CA ALA A 26 -5.39 5.94 5.64
C ALA A 26 -5.04 5.17 4.34
N PRO A 27 -4.62 3.89 4.42
CA PRO A 27 -4.41 3.06 3.23
C PRO A 27 -5.72 2.87 2.46
N LEU A 28 -5.67 3.09 1.13
CA LEU A 28 -6.83 3.00 0.25
C LEU A 28 -6.48 2.24 -1.03
N THR A 29 -6.77 0.94 -1.12
CA THR A 29 -6.54 0.15 -2.35
C THR A 29 -7.30 0.72 -3.54
N ARG A 30 -6.58 1.10 -4.60
CA ARG A 30 -7.20 1.75 -5.77
C ARG A 30 -7.16 0.92 -7.04
N TYR A 31 -6.36 -0.12 -7.19
CA TYR A 31 -6.31 -0.91 -8.45
C TYR A 31 -5.86 -0.07 -9.67
N ARG A 32 -4.88 0.82 -9.49
CA ARG A 32 -4.37 1.74 -10.55
C ARG A 32 -2.91 1.49 -10.93
N ALA A 33 -2.30 0.40 -10.44
CA ALA A 33 -1.04 -0.09 -10.99
C ALA A 33 -1.30 -0.76 -12.35
N ASP A 34 -0.25 -0.94 -13.15
CA ASP A 34 -0.35 -1.66 -14.42
C ASP A 34 -0.48 -3.20 -14.21
N GLY A 35 -0.53 -3.95 -15.31
CA GLY A 35 -0.62 -5.41 -15.28
C GLY A 35 0.65 -6.12 -14.75
N GLN A 36 1.69 -5.38 -14.40
CA GLN A 36 2.91 -5.88 -13.77
C GLN A 36 3.05 -5.36 -12.32
N HIS A 37 1.96 -4.82 -11.77
CA HIS A 37 1.89 -4.23 -10.43
C HIS A 37 2.84 -3.05 -10.23
N VAL A 38 3.25 -2.38 -11.31
CA VAL A 38 4.07 -1.16 -11.29
C VAL A 38 3.15 0.05 -11.24
N HIS A 39 3.47 1.03 -10.39
CA HIS A 39 2.74 2.28 -10.39
C HIS A 39 2.91 3.05 -11.71
N THR A 40 1.80 3.57 -12.22
CA THR A 40 1.79 4.54 -13.33
C THR A 40 1.95 5.96 -12.80
N ASP A 41 2.10 6.94 -13.70
CA ASP A 41 2.19 8.37 -13.34
C ASP A 41 0.96 8.86 -12.56
N LEU A 42 -0.19 8.21 -12.71
CA LEU A 42 -1.39 8.48 -11.93
C LEU A 42 -1.15 8.29 -10.42
N GLY A 43 -0.31 7.33 -10.02
CA GLY A 43 0.09 7.14 -8.63
C GLY A 43 0.88 8.33 -8.09
N VAL A 44 1.82 8.83 -8.90
CA VAL A 44 2.64 10.02 -8.55
C VAL A 44 1.75 11.23 -8.33
N GLU A 45 0.85 11.51 -9.28
CA GLU A 45 -0.10 12.62 -9.16
C GLU A 45 -1.02 12.44 -7.94
N TYR A 46 -1.60 11.24 -7.78
CA TYR A 46 -2.54 10.94 -6.70
C TYR A 46 -1.96 11.23 -5.31
N TYR A 47 -0.78 10.71 -4.99
CA TYR A 47 -0.14 10.91 -3.69
C TYR A 47 0.43 12.33 -3.54
N SER A 48 0.96 12.92 -4.61
CA SER A 48 1.45 14.31 -4.62
C SER A 48 0.33 15.29 -4.26
N GLN A 49 -0.87 15.12 -4.82
CA GLN A 49 -2.04 15.93 -4.47
C GLN A 49 -2.44 15.79 -2.99
N ARG A 50 -2.26 14.61 -2.38
CA ARG A 50 -2.58 14.33 -0.96
C ARG A 50 -1.51 14.81 0.01
N ALA A 51 -0.32 15.09 -0.49
CA ALA A 51 0.74 15.77 0.26
C ALA A 51 0.59 17.31 0.21
N SER A 52 -0.62 17.83 -0.01
CA SER A 52 -0.89 19.27 -0.22
C SER A 52 -0.49 20.15 0.96
N THR A 53 -0.52 19.61 2.18
CA THR A 53 -0.15 20.33 3.40
C THR A 53 1.16 19.76 3.94
N PRO A 54 2.23 20.57 4.08
CA PRO A 54 3.50 20.08 4.60
C PRO A 54 3.34 19.42 5.98
N GLY A 55 4.08 18.34 6.22
CA GLY A 55 4.01 17.56 7.44
C GLY A 55 2.82 16.59 7.52
N THR A 56 2.15 16.30 6.39
CA THR A 56 1.11 15.26 6.30
C THR A 56 1.74 13.88 6.35
N LEU A 57 1.12 12.96 7.08
CA LEU A 57 1.40 11.52 6.97
C LEU A 57 0.45 10.88 5.96
N ILE A 58 1.02 10.14 5.01
CA ILE A 58 0.30 9.31 4.05
C ILE A 58 0.66 7.84 4.31
N VAL A 59 -0.33 6.96 4.35
CA VAL A 59 -0.10 5.52 4.25
C VAL A 59 -0.54 5.08 2.86
N THR A 60 0.33 4.38 2.14
CA THR A 60 0.04 3.93 0.77
C THR A 60 -1.15 2.99 0.75
N GLU A 61 -1.69 2.76 -0.44
CA GLU A 61 -2.48 1.56 -0.69
C GLU A 61 -1.71 0.27 -0.35
N ALA A 62 -2.46 -0.79 -0.10
CA ALA A 62 -1.90 -2.10 0.20
C ALA A 62 -1.00 -2.55 -0.94
N THR A 63 0.25 -2.91 -0.60
CA THR A 63 1.32 -3.17 -1.56
C THR A 63 1.84 -4.59 -1.36
N PHE A 64 1.83 -5.40 -2.42
CA PHE A 64 2.28 -6.79 -2.33
C PHE A 64 3.78 -6.90 -2.07
N ILE A 65 4.14 -7.78 -1.15
CA ILE A 65 5.55 -8.09 -0.81
C ILE A 65 6.23 -8.99 -1.85
N ALA A 66 5.44 -9.74 -2.62
CA ALA A 66 5.87 -10.66 -3.66
C ALA A 66 4.68 -10.97 -4.58
N ALA A 67 4.92 -11.37 -5.82
CA ALA A 67 3.89 -11.73 -6.78
C ALA A 67 3.01 -12.88 -6.24
N LYS A 68 3.63 -13.90 -5.63
CA LYS A 68 2.92 -15.00 -4.93
C LYS A 68 2.09 -14.57 -3.71
N ALA A 69 2.33 -13.39 -3.16
CA ALA A 69 1.56 -12.82 -2.05
C ALA A 69 0.35 -12.00 -2.54
N GLY A 70 0.25 -11.80 -3.85
CA GLY A 70 -0.81 -11.09 -4.54
C GLY A 70 -2.07 -11.94 -4.77
N GLY A 71 -2.61 -11.86 -5.98
CA GLY A 71 -3.91 -12.43 -6.33
C GLY A 71 -5.03 -11.41 -6.48
N TYR A 72 -4.70 -10.13 -6.65
CA TYR A 72 -5.59 -9.12 -7.24
C TYR A 72 -4.85 -8.36 -8.34
N ALA A 73 -5.47 -8.26 -9.51
CA ALA A 73 -4.92 -7.49 -10.63
C ALA A 73 -4.76 -6.01 -10.25
N ASN A 74 -3.77 -5.33 -10.84
CA ASN A 74 -3.59 -3.86 -10.76
C ASN A 74 -3.41 -3.26 -9.35
N VAL A 75 -3.19 -4.06 -8.32
CA VAL A 75 -2.72 -3.62 -6.99
C VAL A 75 -1.20 -3.50 -7.04
N PRO A 76 -0.56 -2.45 -6.51
CA PRO A 76 0.89 -2.30 -6.62
C PRO A 76 1.65 -3.35 -5.80
N ALA A 77 2.90 -3.59 -6.20
CA ALA A 77 3.84 -4.45 -5.47
C ALA A 77 5.15 -3.70 -5.20
N VAL A 78 6.03 -4.30 -4.39
CA VAL A 78 7.38 -3.78 -4.07
C VAL A 78 8.39 -4.93 -3.99
N GLU A 79 8.39 -5.77 -5.02
CA GLU A 79 9.24 -6.96 -5.12
C GLU A 79 10.44 -6.76 -6.06
N ASN A 80 10.24 -6.07 -7.18
CA ASN A 80 11.27 -5.91 -8.22
C ASN A 80 11.69 -4.46 -8.46
N ASP A 81 12.78 -4.29 -9.20
CA ASP A 81 13.40 -2.98 -9.45
C ASP A 81 12.46 -1.98 -10.16
N ALA A 82 11.61 -2.45 -11.08
CA ALA A 82 10.67 -1.58 -11.79
C ALA A 82 9.61 -1.03 -10.83
N GLN A 83 9.08 -1.88 -9.95
CA GLN A 83 8.13 -1.49 -8.91
C GLN A 83 8.77 -0.54 -7.89
N ILE A 84 9.98 -0.84 -7.44
CA ILE A 84 10.74 0.01 -6.51
C ILE A 84 11.04 1.38 -7.14
N ALA A 85 11.45 1.42 -8.41
CA ALA A 85 11.70 2.67 -9.13
C ALA A 85 10.43 3.52 -9.27
N ALA A 86 9.27 2.90 -9.54
CA ALA A 86 8.00 3.61 -9.60
C ALA A 86 7.56 4.16 -8.23
N TRP A 87 7.71 3.37 -7.16
CA TRP A 87 7.50 3.84 -5.79
C TRP A 87 8.42 4.99 -5.42
N LYS A 88 9.68 4.94 -5.84
CA LYS A 88 10.64 6.01 -5.57
C LYS A 88 10.14 7.36 -6.10
N LYS A 89 9.62 7.41 -7.33
CA LYS A 89 9.00 8.64 -7.90
C LYS A 89 7.88 9.18 -7.02
N ILE A 90 7.02 8.30 -6.50
CA ILE A 90 5.93 8.67 -5.58
C ILE A 90 6.49 9.25 -4.28
N THR A 91 7.44 8.55 -3.64
CA THR A 91 8.03 9.00 -2.37
C THR A 91 8.78 10.32 -2.53
N ASP A 92 9.51 10.51 -3.64
CA ASP A 92 10.22 11.75 -3.95
C ASP A 92 9.22 12.91 -4.13
N ALA A 93 8.10 12.70 -4.81
CA ALA A 93 7.06 13.72 -4.98
C ALA A 93 6.38 14.13 -3.65
N VAL A 94 6.17 13.16 -2.74
CA VAL A 94 5.62 13.43 -1.40
C VAL A 94 6.64 14.17 -0.52
N HIS A 95 7.90 13.74 -0.52
CA HIS A 95 8.97 14.38 0.24
C HIS A 95 9.28 15.79 -0.26
N ALA A 96 9.20 16.05 -1.58
CA ALA A 96 9.36 17.39 -2.15
C ALA A 96 8.31 18.39 -1.63
N LYS A 97 7.15 17.91 -1.17
CA LYS A 97 6.10 18.73 -0.52
C LYS A 97 6.25 18.82 1.01
N GLY A 98 7.35 18.29 1.56
CA GLY A 98 7.62 18.27 3.00
C GLY A 98 6.67 17.38 3.79
N SER A 99 6.07 16.38 3.14
CA SER A 99 5.19 15.39 3.77
C SER A 99 5.89 14.02 3.85
N PHE A 100 5.27 13.06 4.54
CA PHE A 100 5.86 11.75 4.82
C PHE A 100 4.94 10.63 4.32
N ILE A 101 5.52 9.51 3.88
CA ILE A 101 4.78 8.37 3.34
C ILE A 101 5.30 7.04 3.87
N PHE A 102 4.38 6.16 4.29
CA PHE A 102 4.66 4.82 4.81
C PHE A 102 3.99 3.79 3.90
N VAL A 103 4.69 2.71 3.56
CA VAL A 103 4.14 1.64 2.73
C VAL A 103 3.38 0.62 3.58
N GLN A 104 2.15 0.27 3.19
CA GLN A 104 1.40 -0.84 3.79
C GLN A 104 1.78 -2.14 3.07
N LEU A 105 2.63 -2.96 3.69
CA LEU A 105 3.01 -4.27 3.15
C LEU A 105 1.87 -5.29 3.31
N TRP A 106 1.61 -6.06 2.27
CA TRP A 106 0.46 -6.95 2.21
C TRP A 106 0.78 -8.33 1.61
N ALA A 107 0.18 -9.36 2.20
CA ALA A 107 0.04 -10.68 1.65
C ALA A 107 -1.41 -11.12 1.83
N LEU A 108 -2.06 -11.53 0.75
CA LEU A 108 -3.51 -11.81 0.75
C LEU A 108 -3.88 -13.13 1.45
N GLY A 109 -3.02 -14.14 1.30
CA GLY A 109 -3.31 -15.50 1.75
C GLY A 109 -4.65 -16.00 1.19
N ARG A 110 -5.50 -16.57 2.05
CA ARG A 110 -6.81 -17.11 1.65
C ARG A 110 -7.83 -16.07 1.14
N GLN A 111 -7.51 -14.78 1.22
CA GLN A 111 -8.35 -13.74 0.63
C GLN A 111 -8.06 -13.53 -0.86
N ALA A 112 -6.93 -14.03 -1.38
CA ALA A 112 -6.54 -13.90 -2.78
C ALA A 112 -7.62 -14.43 -3.74
N ASN A 113 -7.64 -13.94 -4.98
CA ASN A 113 -8.41 -14.55 -6.05
C ASN A 113 -7.60 -15.73 -6.64
N PRO A 114 -8.06 -16.99 -6.48
CA PRO A 114 -7.32 -18.15 -6.99
C PRO A 114 -7.14 -18.14 -8.51
N GLN A 115 -8.09 -17.54 -9.24
CA GLN A 115 -8.01 -17.45 -10.69
C GLN A 115 -6.88 -16.50 -11.13
N VAL A 116 -6.74 -15.35 -10.46
CA VAL A 116 -5.65 -14.40 -10.73
C VAL A 116 -4.30 -15.05 -10.42
N LEU A 117 -4.16 -15.70 -9.26
CA LEU A 117 -2.93 -16.42 -8.92
C LEU A 117 -2.60 -17.49 -9.98
N LYS A 118 -3.60 -18.25 -10.44
CA LYS A 118 -3.40 -19.28 -11.48
C LYS A 118 -2.93 -18.67 -12.80
N GLU A 119 -3.51 -17.56 -13.24
CA GLU A 119 -3.11 -16.84 -14.45
C GLU A 119 -1.68 -16.28 -14.34
N GLU A 120 -1.28 -15.86 -13.14
CA GLU A 120 0.08 -15.39 -12.83
C GLU A 120 1.07 -16.52 -12.51
N GLY A 121 0.62 -17.79 -12.51
CA GLY A 121 1.48 -18.95 -12.28
C GLY A 121 1.80 -19.26 -10.81
N PHE A 122 0.98 -18.78 -9.87
CA PHE A 122 1.17 -18.97 -8.43
C PHE A 122 0.09 -19.87 -7.79
N GLU A 123 0.48 -20.52 -6.69
CA GLU A 123 -0.43 -21.34 -5.90
C GLU A 123 -1.29 -20.51 -4.95
N TYR A 124 -2.53 -20.93 -4.75
CA TYR A 124 -3.43 -20.35 -3.75
C TYR A 124 -3.17 -20.94 -2.37
N ILE A 125 -2.62 -20.13 -1.47
CA ILE A 125 -2.11 -20.55 -0.16
C ILE A 125 -2.82 -19.89 1.03
N GLY A 126 -2.76 -20.57 2.17
CA GLY A 126 -3.31 -20.11 3.44
C GLY A 126 -2.58 -20.72 4.64
N VAL A 127 -2.99 -20.33 5.84
CA VAL A 127 -2.46 -20.92 7.08
C VAL A 127 -2.91 -22.38 7.21
N SER A 128 -4.14 -22.68 6.79
CA SER A 128 -4.75 -24.02 6.77
C SER A 128 -5.66 -24.11 5.55
N ASP A 129 -6.16 -25.30 5.25
CA ASP A 129 -7.07 -25.63 4.15
C ASP A 129 -8.53 -25.18 4.40
N ILE A 130 -8.69 -24.02 5.04
CA ILE A 130 -10.00 -23.45 5.36
C ILE A 130 -10.32 -22.34 4.35
N GLY A 131 -11.18 -22.69 3.38
CA GLY A 131 -11.72 -21.75 2.39
C GLY A 131 -12.65 -20.69 3.00
N LEU A 132 -12.77 -19.57 2.29
CA LEU A 132 -13.82 -18.57 2.55
C LEU A 132 -15.08 -18.95 1.75
N GLN A 133 -16.25 -18.43 2.16
CA GLN A 133 -17.49 -18.66 1.44
C GLN A 133 -17.34 -18.28 -0.05
N GLY A 134 -17.68 -19.22 -0.95
CA GLY A 134 -17.55 -19.02 -2.40
C GLY A 134 -16.13 -19.14 -2.95
N LYS A 135 -15.15 -19.59 -2.16
CA LYS A 135 -13.77 -19.85 -2.61
C LYS A 135 -13.36 -21.30 -2.32
N PRO A 136 -12.48 -21.91 -3.13
CA PRO A 136 -11.88 -23.19 -2.80
C PRO A 136 -11.06 -23.10 -1.50
N ALA A 137 -10.75 -24.25 -0.90
CA ALA A 137 -9.77 -24.33 0.17
C ALA A 137 -8.35 -24.02 -0.39
N PRO A 138 -7.56 -23.14 0.27
CA PRO A 138 -6.17 -22.93 -0.13
C PRO A 138 -5.29 -24.09 0.31
N ARG A 139 -4.12 -24.24 -0.31
CA ARG A 139 -3.07 -25.13 0.19
C ARG A 139 -2.47 -24.55 1.49
N PRO A 140 -2.33 -25.33 2.58
CA PRO A 140 -1.59 -24.90 3.76
C PRO A 140 -0.12 -24.60 3.42
N LEU A 141 0.42 -23.51 3.98
CA LEU A 141 1.86 -23.25 3.96
C LEU A 141 2.64 -24.39 4.66
N THR A 142 3.80 -24.75 4.11
CA THR A 142 4.72 -25.71 4.73
C THR A 142 5.69 -24.97 5.64
N THR A 143 6.17 -25.62 6.70
CA THR A 143 7.41 -25.21 7.35
C THR A 143 8.57 -25.54 6.40
N ALA A 144 9.54 -24.63 6.29
CA ALA A 144 10.70 -24.77 5.40
C ALA A 144 11.56 -26.00 5.72
#